data_AF-A0AA90TA17-F1
#
_entry.id   AF-A0AA90TA17-F1
#
_cell.length_a   1.000
_cell.length_b   1.000
_cell.length_c   1.000
_cell.angle_alpha   90.00
_cell.angle_beta   90.00
_cell.angle_gamma   90.00
#
_symmetry.space_group_name_H-M   'P 1'
#
loop_
_entity.id
_entity.type
_entity.pdbx_description
1 polymer ?
#
loop_
_entity_poly.entity_id
_entity_poly.type
_entity_poly.pdbx_seq_one_letter_code
_entity_poly.pdbx_strand_id
1 'polypeptide(L)'
;TVIFNLEIEMANLERESLWEERVAQWRKSGQSQRAFAEIQGYPQRQLNYWARRLAAPVVPAALLPVSIAASTDAAPALSLRSPSGWTVTLPPALPASWVAALLRELA
;
A
#
# COMPACT_ATOMS: atom_id res chain seq x y z
N THR A 1 -10.79 18.52 7.48
CA THR A 1 -10.18 17.24 7.04
C THR A 1 -11.14 16.32 6.30
N VAL A 2 -12.42 16.23 6.68
CA VAL A 2 -13.42 15.37 5.99
C VAL A 2 -13.78 15.85 4.58
N ILE A 3 -13.83 17.18 4.35
CA ILE A 3 -14.23 17.76 3.05
C ILE A 3 -13.22 17.45 1.93
N PHE A 4 -11.92 17.44 2.23
CA PHE A 4 -10.86 17.15 1.24
C PHE A 4 -10.89 15.68 0.77
N ASN A 5 -11.35 14.77 1.63
CA ASN A 5 -11.45 13.34 1.31
C ASN A 5 -12.61 13.04 0.35
N LEU A 6 -13.73 13.74 0.54
CA LEU A 6 -14.91 13.64 -0.34
C LEU A 6 -14.63 14.21 -1.74
N GLU A 7 -13.85 15.28 -1.83
CA GLU A 7 -13.49 15.89 -3.13
C GLU A 7 -12.56 14.99 -3.95
N ILE A 8 -11.64 14.28 -3.29
CA ILE A 8 -10.80 13.27 -3.95
C ILE A 8 -11.62 12.06 -4.39
N GLU A 9 -12.58 11.59 -3.59
CA GLU A 9 -13.48 10.50 -3.99
C GLU A 9 -14.36 10.89 -5.17
N MET A 10 -14.99 12.07 -5.15
CA MET A 10 -15.81 12.54 -6.27
C MET A 10 -15.00 12.71 -7.55
N ALA A 11 -13.81 13.30 -7.49
CA ALA A 11 -12.93 13.43 -8.65
C ALA A 11 -12.50 12.05 -9.22
N ASN A 12 -12.36 11.03 -8.37
CA ASN A 12 -12.01 9.69 -8.81
C ASN A 12 -13.20 8.96 -9.45
N LEU A 13 -14.42 9.18 -8.93
CA LEU A 13 -15.68 8.67 -9.49
C LEU A 13 -16.01 9.31 -10.84
N GLU A 14 -15.82 10.63 -10.97
CA GLU A 14 -16.01 11.36 -12.23
C GLU A 14 -15.05 10.89 -13.32
N ARG A 15 -13.83 10.52 -12.93
CA ARG A 15 -12.86 9.88 -13.84
C ARG A 15 -13.32 8.49 -14.27
N GLU A 16 -13.82 7.68 -13.34
CA GLU A 16 -14.24 6.29 -13.63
C GLU A 16 -15.43 6.26 -14.60
N SER A 17 -16.48 7.05 -14.37
CA SER A 17 -17.66 7.11 -15.25
C SER A 17 -17.32 7.56 -16.67
N LEU A 18 -16.45 8.56 -16.80
CA LEU A 18 -15.96 9.04 -18.09
C LEU A 18 -15.15 7.97 -18.83
N TRP A 19 -14.40 7.13 -18.10
CA TRP A 19 -13.67 6.00 -18.70
C TRP A 19 -14.58 4.81 -19.03
N GLU A 20 -15.64 4.58 -18.26
CA GLU A 20 -16.69 3.61 -18.60
C GLU A 20 -17.33 3.93 -19.94
N GLU A 21 -17.73 5.18 -20.16
CA GLU A 21 -18.34 5.60 -21.42
C GLU A 21 -17.37 5.42 -22.59
N ARG A 22 -16.13 5.86 -22.43
CA ARG A 22 -15.09 5.70 -23.47
C ARG A 22 -14.81 4.25 -23.80
N VAL A 23 -14.74 3.37 -22.79
CA VAL A 23 -14.55 1.93 -23.00
C VAL A 23 -15.77 1.31 -23.68
N ALA A 24 -16.99 1.77 -23.37
CA ALA A 24 -18.20 1.34 -24.05
C ALA A 24 -18.22 1.77 -25.52
N GLN A 25 -17.86 3.02 -25.82
CA GLN A 25 -17.71 3.53 -27.19
C GLN A 25 -16.65 2.74 -27.97
N TRP A 26 -15.50 2.46 -27.35
CA TRP A 26 -14.47 1.62 -27.94
C TRP A 26 -15.00 0.22 -28.29
N ARG A 27 -15.64 -0.47 -27.33
CA ARG A 27 -16.20 -1.81 -27.52
C ARG A 27 -17.24 -1.85 -28.64
N LYS A 28 -18.09 -0.82 -28.75
CA LYS A 28 -19.07 -0.69 -29.83
C LYS A 28 -18.45 -0.37 -31.20
N SER A 29 -17.30 0.30 -31.23
CA SER A 29 -16.65 0.71 -32.48
C SER A 29 -16.08 -0.47 -33.30
N GLY A 30 -15.79 -1.60 -32.66
CA GLY A 30 -15.11 -2.74 -33.30
C GLY A 30 -13.64 -2.48 -33.68
N GLN A 31 -13.09 -1.32 -33.34
CA GLN A 31 -11.72 -0.94 -33.66
C GLN A 31 -10.70 -1.55 -32.68
N SER A 32 -9.46 -1.71 -33.14
CA SER A 32 -8.35 -2.02 -32.24
C SER A 32 -8.17 -0.90 -31.21
N GLN A 33 -7.70 -1.24 -29.99
CA GLN A 33 -7.44 -0.26 -28.93
C GLN A 33 -6.54 0.90 -29.39
N ARG A 34 -5.51 0.57 -30.17
CA ARG A 34 -4.54 1.54 -30.69
C ARG A 34 -5.23 2.54 -31.63
N ALA A 35 -5.99 2.06 -32.60
CA ALA A 35 -6.68 2.92 -33.58
C ALA A 35 -7.71 3.82 -32.89
N PHE A 36 -8.49 3.29 -31.95
CA PHE A 36 -9.49 4.06 -31.23
C PHE A 36 -8.85 5.14 -30.34
N ALA A 37 -7.78 4.80 -29.62
CA ALA A 37 -7.06 5.74 -28.76
C ALA A 37 -6.37 6.87 -29.56
N GLU A 38 -5.85 6.54 -30.74
CA GLU A 38 -5.23 7.50 -31.66
C GLU A 38 -6.26 8.50 -32.21
N ILE A 39 -7.43 8.03 -32.65
CA ILE A 39 -8.53 8.89 -33.13
C ILE A 39 -9.04 9.82 -32.03
N GLN A 40 -9.16 9.32 -30.79
CA GLN A 40 -9.72 10.06 -29.67
C GLN A 40 -8.68 10.89 -28.89
N GLY A 41 -7.40 10.83 -29.27
CA GLY A 41 -6.35 11.68 -28.73
C GLY A 41 -5.91 11.36 -27.29
N TYR A 42 -6.11 10.13 -26.80
CA TYR A 42 -5.63 9.71 -25.47
C TYR A 42 -4.69 8.50 -25.53
N PRO A 43 -3.85 8.28 -24.50
CA PRO A 43 -2.89 7.19 -24.52
C PRO A 43 -3.55 5.81 -24.52
N GLN A 44 -3.14 4.91 -25.44
CA GLN A 44 -3.60 3.51 -25.48
C GLN A 44 -3.45 2.80 -24.12
N ARG A 45 -2.37 3.09 -23.37
CA ARG A 45 -2.13 2.50 -22.04
C ARG A 45 -3.27 2.77 -21.06
N GLN A 46 -3.90 3.95 -21.13
CA GLN A 46 -5.02 4.31 -20.25
C GLN A 46 -6.27 3.54 -20.64
N LEU A 47 -6.57 3.45 -21.94
CA LEU A 47 -7.69 2.66 -22.45
C LEU A 47 -7.55 1.18 -22.06
N ASN A 48 -6.35 0.60 -22.18
CA ASN A 48 -6.09 -0.78 -21.77
C ASN A 48 -6.26 -0.98 -20.26
N TYR A 49 -5.71 -0.07 -19.43
CA TYR A 49 -5.90 -0.12 -17.98
C TYR A 49 -7.38 -0.14 -17.59
N TRP A 50 -8.15 0.81 -18.10
CA TRP A 50 -9.58 0.93 -17.78
C TRP A 50 -10.40 -0.22 -18.36
N ALA A 51 -10.10 -0.69 -19.58
CA ALA A 51 -10.75 -1.86 -20.16
C ALA A 51 -10.55 -3.11 -19.31
N ARG A 52 -9.36 -3.31 -18.73
CA ARG A 52 -9.07 -4.44 -17.82
C ARG A 52 -9.75 -4.26 -16.47
N ARG A 53 -9.66 -3.06 -15.88
CA ARG A 53 -10.27 -2.75 -14.59
C ARG A 53 -11.80 -2.94 -14.62
N LEU A 54 -12.46 -2.45 -15.67
CA LEU A 54 -13.91 -2.56 -15.85
C LEU A 54 -14.38 -3.95 -16.32
N ALA A 55 -13.46 -4.81 -16.76
CA ALA A 55 -13.74 -6.21 -17.06
C ALA A 55 -13.46 -7.13 -15.86
N ALA A 56 -12.67 -6.67 -14.89
CA ALA A 56 -12.39 -7.45 -13.70
C ALA A 56 -13.68 -7.57 -12.88
N PRO A 57 -14.08 -8.78 -12.48
CA PRO A 57 -15.17 -8.92 -11.52
C PRO A 57 -14.79 -8.14 -10.25
N VAL A 58 -15.74 -7.43 -9.67
CA VAL A 58 -15.56 -6.79 -8.36
C VAL A 58 -15.43 -7.93 -7.35
N VAL A 59 -14.19 -8.40 -7.15
CA VAL A 59 -13.89 -9.35 -6.11
C VAL A 59 -13.90 -8.54 -4.81
N PRO A 60 -14.84 -8.78 -3.89
CA PRO A 60 -14.79 -8.13 -2.59
C PRO A 60 -13.43 -8.45 -1.97
N ALA A 61 -12.76 -7.43 -1.44
CA ALA A 61 -11.46 -7.60 -0.81
C ALA A 61 -11.57 -8.69 0.26
N ALA A 62 -11.00 -9.86 -0.03
CA ALA A 62 -11.01 -10.98 0.90
C ALA A 62 -9.99 -10.68 1.99
N LEU A 63 -10.42 -10.72 3.25
CA LEU A 63 -9.51 -10.71 4.38
C LEU A 63 -8.72 -12.02 4.35
N LEU A 64 -7.43 -11.94 4.01
CA LEU A 64 -6.53 -13.07 4.07
C LEU A 64 -6.05 -13.21 5.53
N PRO A 65 -6.29 -14.35 6.19
CA PRO A 65 -5.75 -14.58 7.53
C PRO A 65 -4.23 -14.59 7.46
N VAL A 66 -3.60 -13.67 8.18
CA VAL A 66 -2.15 -13.61 8.35
C VAL A 66 -1.80 -14.36 9.63
N SER A 67 -1.16 -15.52 9.49
CA SER A 67 -0.59 -16.23 10.63
C SER A 67 0.72 -15.57 11.04
N ILE A 68 0.74 -14.90 12.18
CA ILE A 68 1.98 -14.47 12.82
C ILE A 68 2.57 -15.72 13.46
N ALA A 69 3.73 -16.16 12.97
CA ALA A 69 4.46 -17.24 13.64
C ALA A 69 4.70 -16.81 15.10
N ALA A 70 4.22 -17.59 16.05
CA ALA A 70 4.51 -17.36 17.45
C ALA A 70 6.02 -17.31 17.60
N SER A 71 6.54 -16.16 18.04
CA SER A 71 7.94 -16.01 18.40
C SER A 71 8.25 -17.13 19.38
N THR A 72 9.15 -18.05 19.01
CA THR A 72 9.74 -19.00 19.96
C THR A 72 10.12 -18.22 21.20
N ASP A 73 9.76 -18.76 22.35
CA ASP A 73 9.96 -18.26 23.71
C ASP A 73 11.46 -18.04 24.00
N ALA A 74 12.07 -17.10 23.28
CA ALA A 74 13.36 -16.54 23.55
C ALA A 74 13.10 -15.49 24.60
N ALA A 75 13.62 -15.71 25.81
CA ALA A 75 13.50 -14.79 26.92
C ALA A 75 13.70 -13.34 26.44
N PRO A 76 12.85 -12.40 26.89
CA PRO A 76 12.71 -11.09 26.26
C PRO A 76 14.06 -10.38 26.25
N ALA A 77 14.57 -10.15 25.03
CA ALA A 77 15.78 -9.36 24.85
C ALA A 77 15.50 -7.91 25.28
N LEU A 78 16.29 -7.38 26.21
CA LEU A 78 16.12 -6.01 26.69
C LEU A 78 16.51 -5.03 25.57
N SER A 79 15.67 -4.03 25.28
CA SER A 79 15.96 -3.01 24.28
C SER A 79 16.23 -1.67 24.94
N LEU A 80 17.43 -1.12 24.73
CA LEU A 80 17.80 0.23 25.15
C LEU A 80 17.62 1.19 23.98
N ARG A 81 16.91 2.30 24.21
CA ARG A 81 16.72 3.38 23.23
C ARG A 81 17.31 4.67 23.75
N SER A 82 18.00 5.40 22.89
CA SER A 82 18.53 6.72 23.23
C SER A 82 17.71 7.87 22.66
N PRO A 83 17.86 9.08 23.23
CA PRO A 83 17.26 10.29 22.67
C PRO A 83 17.75 10.62 21.25
N SER A 84 18.97 10.19 20.88
CA SER A 84 19.53 10.39 19.54
C SER A 84 19.06 9.35 18.52
N GLY A 85 18.20 8.40 18.92
CA GLY A 85 17.51 7.46 18.03
C GLY A 85 18.22 6.12 17.83
N TRP A 86 19.34 5.86 18.49
CA TRP A 86 19.96 4.53 18.44
C TRP A 86 19.20 3.55 19.34
N THR A 87 19.18 2.28 18.93
CA THR A 87 18.55 1.19 19.68
C THR A 87 19.52 0.02 19.78
N VAL A 88 19.74 -0.48 21.00
CA VAL A 88 20.58 -1.66 21.27
C VAL A 88 19.72 -2.75 21.87
N THR A 89 19.79 -3.95 21.29
CA THR A 89 19.12 -5.15 21.81
C THR A 89 20.13 -6.00 22.56
N LEU A 90 19.81 -6.30 23.82
CA LEU A 90 20.66 -7.03 24.74
C LEU A 90 20.14 -8.46 24.96
N PRO A 91 21.04 -9.45 25.10
CA PRO A 91 20.67 -10.79 25.51
C PRO A 91 19.89 -10.82 26.84
N PRO A 92 18.98 -11.80 27.02
CA PRO A 92 18.15 -11.90 28.23
C PRO A 92 18.94 -12.29 29.49
N ALA A 93 20.11 -12.91 29.34
CA ALA A 93 20.93 -13.41 30.44
C ALA A 93 22.19 -12.55 30.64
N LEU A 94 22.00 -11.29 31.06
CA LEU A 94 23.11 -10.38 31.39
C LEU A 94 23.13 -10.05 32.89
N PRO A 95 24.32 -9.97 33.52
CA PRO A 95 24.44 -9.48 34.89
C PRO A 95 23.99 -8.01 35.01
N ALA A 96 23.20 -7.70 36.04
CA ALA A 96 22.74 -6.33 36.30
C ALA A 96 23.91 -5.34 36.49
N SER A 97 25.03 -5.79 37.05
CA SER A 97 26.24 -4.99 37.23
C SER A 97 26.85 -4.54 35.89
N TRP A 98 26.78 -5.38 34.87
CA TRP A 98 27.27 -5.07 33.53
C TRP A 98 26.38 -4.03 32.85
N VAL A 99 25.04 -4.20 32.93
CA VAL A 99 24.09 -3.21 32.41
C VAL A 99 24.25 -1.87 33.11
N ALA A 100 24.44 -1.86 34.43
CA ALA A 100 24.69 -0.64 35.19
C ALA A 100 26.03 0.04 34.85
N ALA A 101 27.06 -0.73 34.45
CA ALA A 101 28.30 -0.16 33.92
C ALA A 101 28.06 0.49 32.55
N LEU A 102 27.39 -0.22 31.64
CA LEU A 102 27.04 0.30 30.31
C LEU A 102 26.22 1.60 30.39
N LEU A 103 25.20 1.65 31.25
CA LEU A 103 24.37 2.84 31.41
C LEU A 103 25.14 4.03 32.00
N ARG A 104 26.17 3.79 32.81
CA ARG A 104 27.03 4.86 33.35
C ARG A 104 27.96 5.45 32.29
N GLU A 105 28.43 4.65 31.35
CA GLU A 105 29.28 5.11 30.24
C GLU A 105 28.48 5.82 29.13
N LEU A 106 27.16 5.62 29.09
CA LEU A 106 26.26 6.22 28.10
C LEU A 106 25.52 7.47 28.60
N ALA A 107 25.64 7.80 29.89
CA ALA A 107 25.08 9.01 30.52
C ALA A 107 26.00 10.21 30.28
#